data_AF-A0A959DL03-F1
#
_entry.id   AF-A0A959DL03-F1
#
_cell.length_a   1.000
_cell.length_b   1.000
_cell.length_c   1.000
_cell.angle_alpha   90.00
_cell.angle_beta   90.00
_cell.angle_gamma   90.00
#
_symmetry.space_group_name_H-M   'P 1'
#
loop_
_entity.id
_entity.type
_entity.pdbx_description
1 polymer ?
#
loop_
_entity_poly.entity_id
_entity_poly.type
_entity_poly.pdbx_seq_one_letter_code
_entity_poly.pdbx_strand_id
1 'polypeptide(L)'
;MNIRIISAGAGSGKTYRLTSEMVALLKGGVRASGIIATTFTKKAAAELQERVRVRLLEEGLAEQADQLANALIGTVHGLGVKLLQRFAYEAGVSPQVDIIADEDQQVLFNRSLATVLTGERVEKMEYLSDRLGLNKRERYDWRQEVKKMTDIARANDFSAEGLEKSKRRSFESFQQFLGQAEEGRPEGYFEHRLDQLMGETIARLENNADETKKTRDAANTLKAFQRTLGLRKYLYWHEWAKISKLSVGAKSRDDAAELLEFAATHHRHPEFQEDIRDFIYSIFEIGMAAIQEYDEYKKRRGLIDYTDMEALVNRLLDKPTVNAVLKQELDLLMVDE
;
A
#
# COMPACT_ATOMS: atom_id res chain seq x y z
N MET A 1 -31.43 -17.89 -11.45
CA MET A 1 -30.82 -17.72 -10.11
C MET A 1 -31.91 -17.15 -9.22
N ASN A 2 -32.39 -17.89 -8.21
CA ASN A 2 -33.44 -17.44 -7.31
C ASN A 2 -32.78 -16.83 -6.07
N ILE A 3 -32.55 -15.52 -6.08
CA ILE A 3 -31.98 -14.80 -4.93
C ILE A 3 -33.14 -14.34 -4.04
N ARG A 4 -33.07 -14.69 -2.76
CA ARG A 4 -34.04 -14.24 -1.75
C ARG A 4 -33.33 -13.42 -0.69
N ILE A 5 -33.76 -12.18 -0.51
CA ILE A 5 -33.20 -11.27 0.49
C ILE A 5 -34.19 -11.18 1.66
N ILE A 6 -33.70 -11.38 2.88
CA ILE A 6 -34.49 -11.31 4.11
C ILE A 6 -33.96 -10.14 4.93
N SER A 7 -34.66 -9.01 4.88
CA SER A 7 -34.35 -7.88 5.76
C SER A 7 -34.95 -8.12 7.14
N ALA A 8 -34.15 -7.93 8.19
CA ALA A 8 -34.60 -8.06 9.57
C ALA A 8 -33.85 -7.07 10.47
N GLY A 9 -34.59 -6.26 11.23
CA GLY A 9 -34.04 -5.32 12.20
C GLY A 9 -33.54 -5.99 13.48
N ALA A 10 -32.88 -5.23 14.37
CA ALA A 10 -32.44 -5.73 15.67
C ALA A 10 -33.62 -6.33 16.46
N GLY A 11 -33.45 -7.53 17.03
CA GLY A 11 -34.48 -8.21 17.83
C GLY A 11 -35.65 -8.84 17.05
N SER A 12 -35.66 -8.78 15.71
CA SER A 12 -36.76 -9.30 14.87
C SER A 12 -36.79 -10.82 14.67
N GLY A 13 -35.94 -11.57 15.38
CA GLY A 13 -35.86 -13.03 15.25
C GLY A 13 -35.19 -13.51 13.95
N LYS A 14 -34.28 -12.73 13.37
CA LYS A 14 -33.52 -13.05 12.14
C LYS A 14 -32.94 -14.46 12.16
N THR A 15 -32.25 -14.82 13.25
CA THR A 15 -31.68 -16.15 13.47
C THR A 15 -32.73 -17.24 13.56
N TYR A 16 -33.87 -16.99 14.23
CA TYR A 16 -34.99 -17.93 14.30
C TYR A 16 -35.61 -18.19 12.92
N ARG A 17 -35.77 -17.13 12.13
CA ARG A 17 -36.27 -17.22 10.76
C ARG A 17 -35.31 -18.00 9.86
N LEU A 18 -34.01 -17.68 9.89
CA LEU A 18 -32.97 -18.40 9.14
C LEU A 18 -32.96 -19.89 9.50
N THR A 19 -33.02 -20.21 10.80
CA THR A 19 -33.10 -21.59 11.28
C THR A 19 -34.35 -22.30 10.74
N SER A 20 -35.51 -21.63 10.82
CA SER A 20 -36.79 -22.19 10.32
C SER A 20 -36.78 -22.45 8.83
N GLU A 21 -36.23 -21.52 8.05
CA GLU A 21 -36.12 -21.67 6.61
C GLU A 21 -35.16 -22.79 6.22
N MET A 22 -34.01 -22.91 6.89
CA MET A 22 -33.07 -24.01 6.64
C MET A 22 -33.70 -25.38 6.93
N VAL A 23 -34.40 -25.51 8.06
CA VAL A 23 -35.12 -26.74 8.42
C VAL A 23 -36.21 -27.08 7.38
N ALA A 24 -36.98 -26.08 6.93
CA ALA A 24 -37.99 -26.27 5.90
C ALA A 24 -37.40 -26.71 4.55
N LEU A 25 -36.24 -26.16 4.17
CA LEU A 25 -35.54 -26.53 2.94
C LEU A 25 -34.98 -27.96 3.01
N LEU A 26 -34.38 -28.34 4.15
CA LEU A 26 -33.91 -29.70 4.41
C LEU A 26 -35.06 -30.72 4.35
N LYS A 27 -36.21 -30.38 4.92
CA LYS A 27 -37.47 -31.15 4.76
C LYS A 27 -37.92 -31.27 3.30
N GLY A 28 -37.74 -30.20 2.55
CA GLY A 28 -38.09 -30.11 1.13
C GLY A 28 -37.15 -30.86 0.18
N GLY A 29 -36.12 -31.54 0.70
CA GLY A 29 -35.20 -32.37 -0.08
C GLY A 29 -33.86 -31.72 -0.42
N VAL A 30 -33.56 -30.52 0.12
CA VAL A 30 -32.20 -29.97 0.07
C VAL A 30 -31.26 -30.89 0.84
N ARG A 31 -30.13 -31.28 0.24
CA ARG A 31 -29.14 -32.14 0.90
C ARG A 31 -28.40 -31.32 1.95
N ALA A 32 -28.24 -31.87 3.15
CA ALA A 32 -27.49 -31.18 4.21
C ALA A 32 -26.02 -30.91 3.79
N SER A 33 -25.41 -31.83 3.06
CA SER A 33 -24.06 -31.67 2.48
C SER A 33 -23.99 -30.62 1.36
N GLY A 34 -25.13 -30.25 0.76
CA GLY A 34 -25.23 -29.23 -0.29
C GLY A 34 -25.47 -27.81 0.24
N ILE A 35 -25.44 -27.62 1.57
CA ILE A 35 -25.62 -26.31 2.19
C ILE A 35 -24.27 -25.63 2.41
N ILE A 36 -24.14 -24.40 1.91
CA ILE A 36 -23.14 -23.42 2.36
C ILE A 36 -23.86 -22.33 3.14
N ALA A 37 -23.39 -22.02 4.35
CA ALA A 37 -23.89 -20.91 5.15
C ALA A 37 -22.75 -20.11 5.79
N THR A 38 -22.68 -18.81 5.50
CA THR A 38 -21.67 -17.91 6.07
C THR A 38 -22.27 -17.02 7.17
N THR A 39 -21.52 -16.81 8.24
CA THR A 39 -21.83 -15.84 9.31
C THR A 39 -20.59 -15.00 9.64
N PHE A 40 -20.76 -13.90 10.37
CA PHE A 40 -19.64 -13.03 10.75
C PHE A 40 -18.66 -13.67 11.75
N THR A 41 -19.13 -14.51 12.68
CA THR A 41 -18.28 -15.10 13.74
C THR A 41 -18.36 -16.61 13.79
N LYS A 42 -17.27 -17.27 14.21
CA LYS A 42 -17.25 -18.72 14.45
C LYS A 42 -18.33 -19.15 15.46
N LYS A 43 -18.60 -18.31 16.46
CA LYS A 43 -19.66 -18.55 17.46
C LYS A 43 -21.05 -18.53 16.84
N ALA A 44 -21.35 -17.55 15.99
CA ALA A 44 -22.63 -17.46 15.29
C ALA A 44 -22.86 -18.66 14.36
N ALA A 45 -21.82 -19.07 13.61
CA ALA A 45 -21.89 -20.28 12.78
C ALA A 45 -22.20 -21.54 13.60
N ALA A 46 -21.49 -21.75 14.72
CA ALA A 46 -21.72 -22.89 15.61
C ALA A 46 -23.12 -22.86 16.23
N GLU A 47 -23.58 -21.69 16.66
CA GLU A 47 -24.91 -21.50 17.22
C GLU A 47 -26.02 -21.79 16.19
N LEU A 48 -25.86 -21.32 14.95
CA LEU A 48 -26.77 -21.60 13.85
C LEU A 48 -26.86 -23.11 13.57
N GLN A 49 -25.70 -23.78 13.46
CA GLN A 49 -25.65 -25.22 13.21
C GLN A 49 -26.33 -26.02 14.32
N GLU A 50 -26.07 -25.68 15.59
CA GLU A 50 -26.68 -26.34 16.74
C GLU A 50 -28.20 -26.14 16.77
N ARG A 51 -28.67 -24.91 16.56
CA ARG A 51 -30.12 -24.61 16.53
C ARG A 51 -30.85 -25.39 15.43
N VAL A 52 -30.25 -25.49 14.23
CA VAL A 52 -30.84 -26.27 13.13
C VAL A 52 -30.84 -27.75 13.48
N ARG A 53 -29.73 -28.28 14.03
CA ARG A 53 -29.61 -29.68 14.46
C ARG A 53 -30.67 -30.07 15.48
N VAL A 54 -30.83 -29.28 16.55
CA VAL A 54 -31.83 -29.51 17.60
C VAL A 54 -33.25 -29.57 17.01
N ARG A 55 -33.60 -28.61 16.14
CA ARG A 55 -34.92 -28.58 15.52
C ARG A 55 -35.20 -29.74 14.58
N LEU A 56 -34.20 -30.20 13.83
CA LEU A 56 -34.34 -31.41 13.01
C LEU A 56 -34.62 -32.64 13.88
N LEU A 57 -33.95 -32.77 15.03
CA LEU A 57 -34.19 -33.86 15.98
C LEU A 57 -35.60 -33.80 16.59
N GLU A 58 -36.05 -32.61 17.00
CA GLU A 58 -37.41 -32.39 17.52
C GLU A 58 -38.50 -32.76 16.50
N GLU A 59 -38.21 -32.61 15.21
CA GLU A 59 -39.13 -32.93 14.12
C GLU A 59 -38.98 -34.38 13.59
N GLY A 60 -38.17 -35.21 14.25
CA GLY A 60 -37.97 -36.63 13.90
C GLY A 60 -37.05 -36.88 12.71
N LEU A 61 -36.28 -35.88 12.27
CA LEU A 61 -35.38 -35.91 11.12
C LEU A 61 -33.94 -36.23 11.53
N ALA A 62 -33.76 -37.37 12.20
CA ALA A 62 -32.47 -37.76 12.77
C ALA A 62 -31.36 -37.92 11.73
N GLU A 63 -31.69 -38.43 10.54
CA GLU A 63 -30.71 -38.61 9.46
C GLU A 63 -30.19 -37.26 8.94
N GLN A 64 -31.08 -36.29 8.71
CA GLN A 64 -30.70 -34.94 8.27
C GLN A 64 -29.91 -34.22 9.35
N ALA A 65 -30.26 -34.40 10.63
CA ALA A 65 -29.53 -33.83 11.75
C ALA A 65 -28.09 -34.36 11.84
N ASP A 66 -27.87 -35.64 11.55
CA ASP A 66 -26.54 -36.25 11.49
C ASP A 66 -25.73 -35.74 10.30
N GLN A 67 -26.36 -35.71 9.12
CA GLN A 67 -25.72 -35.21 7.89
C GLN A 67 -25.36 -33.71 7.95
N LEU A 68 -26.02 -32.92 8.80
CA LEU A 68 -25.72 -31.50 9.00
C LEU A 68 -24.28 -31.26 9.49
N ALA A 69 -23.63 -32.26 10.09
CA ALA A 69 -22.20 -32.17 10.43
C ALA A 69 -21.30 -31.98 9.19
N ASN A 70 -21.75 -32.43 8.01
CA ASN A 70 -21.04 -32.28 6.74
C ASN A 70 -21.38 -30.99 6.00
N ALA A 71 -22.32 -30.18 6.52
CA ALA A 71 -22.66 -28.90 5.90
C ALA A 71 -21.52 -27.90 6.02
N LEU A 72 -21.35 -27.05 5.00
CA LEU A 72 -20.34 -25.99 5.00
C LEU A 72 -20.90 -24.75 5.72
N ILE A 73 -21.02 -24.84 7.05
CA ILE A 73 -21.46 -23.72 7.91
C ILE A 73 -20.23 -23.13 8.61
N GLY A 74 -20.01 -21.82 8.47
CA GLY A 74 -18.80 -21.19 9.00
C GLY A 74 -18.73 -19.68 8.82
N THR A 75 -17.54 -19.13 9.02
CA THR A 75 -17.23 -17.76 8.57
C THR A 75 -16.83 -17.77 7.10
N VAL A 76 -16.94 -16.65 6.40
CA VAL A 76 -16.48 -16.50 5.01
C VAL A 76 -15.06 -17.02 4.86
N HIS A 77 -14.16 -16.57 5.74
CA HIS A 77 -12.78 -17.02 5.76
C HIS A 77 -12.60 -18.52 6.02
N GLY A 78 -13.29 -19.07 7.03
CA GLY A 78 -13.18 -20.49 7.36
C GLY A 78 -13.69 -21.40 6.23
N LEU A 79 -14.73 -20.98 5.52
CA LEU A 79 -15.23 -21.71 4.36
C LEU A 79 -14.33 -21.56 3.14
N GLY A 80 -13.75 -20.38 2.92
CA GLY A 80 -12.76 -20.15 1.87
C GLY A 80 -11.54 -21.07 2.02
N VAL A 81 -11.01 -21.23 3.23
CA VAL A 81 -9.94 -22.22 3.51
C VAL A 81 -10.36 -23.63 3.16
N LYS A 82 -11.55 -24.06 3.59
CA LYS A 82 -12.06 -25.40 3.29
C LYS A 82 -12.17 -25.62 1.77
N LEU A 83 -12.61 -24.61 1.01
CA LEU A 83 -12.65 -24.68 -0.46
C LEU A 83 -11.25 -24.79 -1.06
N LEU A 84 -10.29 -24.00 -0.59
CA LEU A 84 -8.90 -24.08 -1.06
C LEU A 84 -8.24 -25.41 -0.73
N GLN A 85 -8.45 -25.96 0.47
CA GLN A 85 -7.94 -27.28 0.85
C GLN A 85 -8.57 -28.38 0.00
N ARG A 86 -9.87 -28.29 -0.26
CA ARG A 86 -10.62 -29.26 -1.07
C ARG A 86 -10.15 -29.29 -2.52
N PHE A 87 -9.95 -28.12 -3.12
CA PHE A 87 -9.51 -27.96 -4.51
C PHE A 87 -8.05 -27.49 -4.57
N ALA A 88 -7.19 -28.03 -3.70
CA ALA A 88 -5.82 -27.53 -3.52
C ALA A 88 -4.99 -27.61 -4.81
N TYR A 89 -5.20 -28.66 -5.60
CA TYR A 89 -4.52 -28.84 -6.89
C TYR A 89 -4.95 -27.76 -7.89
N GLU A 90 -6.25 -27.50 -8.01
CA GLU A 90 -6.77 -26.45 -8.87
C GLU A 90 -6.39 -25.07 -8.35
N ALA A 91 -6.39 -24.84 -7.04
CA ALA A 91 -5.98 -23.58 -6.44
C ALA A 91 -4.46 -23.33 -6.51
N GLY A 92 -3.65 -24.38 -6.75
CA GLY A 92 -2.19 -24.27 -6.74
C GLY A 92 -1.61 -24.03 -5.34
N VAL A 93 -2.28 -24.52 -4.31
CA VAL A 93 -1.89 -24.39 -2.90
C VAL A 93 -1.59 -25.75 -2.27
N SER A 94 -0.97 -25.74 -1.10
CA SER A 94 -0.80 -26.95 -0.29
C SER A 94 -2.16 -27.47 0.20
N PRO A 95 -2.42 -28.80 0.17
CA PRO A 95 -3.59 -29.38 0.84
C PRO A 95 -3.61 -29.15 2.36
N GLN A 96 -2.45 -28.87 2.96
CA GLN A 96 -2.28 -28.53 4.36
C GLN A 96 -2.14 -27.01 4.56
N VAL A 97 -2.73 -26.21 3.67
CA VAL A 97 -2.65 -24.76 3.78
C VAL A 97 -3.23 -24.28 5.11
N ASP A 98 -2.46 -23.44 5.79
CA ASP A 98 -2.85 -22.82 7.04
C ASP A 98 -2.93 -21.29 6.88
N ILE A 99 -3.83 -20.67 7.64
CA ILE A 99 -4.04 -19.23 7.60
C ILE A 99 -3.20 -18.55 8.65
N ILE A 100 -2.48 -17.51 8.21
CA ILE A 100 -1.83 -16.56 9.10
C ILE A 100 -2.90 -15.76 9.83
N ALA A 101 -2.88 -15.82 11.17
CA ALA A 101 -3.73 -14.99 12.01
C ALA A 101 -3.49 -13.51 11.72
N ASP A 102 -4.55 -12.70 11.72
CA ASP A 102 -4.45 -11.26 11.38
C ASP A 102 -3.41 -10.51 12.21
N GLU A 103 -3.31 -10.85 13.51
CA GLU A 103 -2.34 -10.26 14.41
C GLU A 103 -0.87 -10.55 14.03
N ASP A 104 -0.62 -11.68 13.37
CA ASP A 104 0.71 -12.11 12.94
C ASP A 104 1.09 -11.57 11.55
N GLN A 105 0.11 -11.25 10.69
CA GLN A 105 0.38 -10.80 9.31
C GLN A 105 1.32 -9.59 9.28
N GLN A 106 1.09 -8.61 10.14
CA GLN A 106 1.91 -7.40 10.18
C GLN A 106 3.35 -7.70 10.64
N VAL A 107 3.52 -8.59 11.61
CA VAL A 107 4.83 -8.99 12.13
C VAL A 107 5.62 -9.74 11.05
N LEU A 108 4.98 -10.68 10.36
CA LEU A 108 5.60 -11.45 9.30
C LEU A 108 5.96 -10.57 8.10
N PHE A 109 5.08 -9.65 7.71
CA PHE A 109 5.38 -8.69 6.65
C PHE A 109 6.57 -7.78 7.02
N ASN A 110 6.62 -7.27 8.24
CA ASN A 110 7.75 -6.45 8.70
C ASN A 110 9.08 -7.22 8.68
N ARG A 111 9.05 -8.53 8.95
CA ARG A 111 10.22 -9.39 8.82
C ARG A 111 10.66 -9.54 7.37
N SER A 112 9.73 -9.73 6.43
CA SER A 112 10.03 -9.76 4.99
C SER A 112 10.58 -8.43 4.49
N LEU A 113 10.02 -7.30 4.94
CA LEU A 113 10.57 -5.98 4.64
C LEU A 113 12.01 -5.85 5.17
N ALA A 114 12.28 -6.27 6.40
CA ALA A 114 13.64 -6.22 6.97
C ALA A 114 14.65 -7.04 6.17
N THR A 115 14.26 -8.19 5.61
CA THR A 115 15.11 -9.00 4.71
C THR A 115 15.49 -8.26 3.43
N VAL A 116 14.59 -7.41 2.94
CA VAL A 116 14.70 -6.69 1.66
C VAL A 116 15.42 -5.33 1.81
N LEU A 117 15.53 -4.82 3.04
CA LEU A 117 16.21 -3.57 3.37
C LEU A 117 17.73 -3.79 3.52
N THR A 118 18.42 -3.90 2.39
CA THR A 118 19.89 -3.92 2.35
C THR A 118 20.49 -2.59 2.81
N GLY A 119 21.76 -2.61 3.25
CA GLY A 119 22.48 -1.38 3.64
C GLY A 119 22.48 -0.33 2.53
N GLU A 120 22.75 -0.73 1.29
CA GLU A 120 22.70 0.13 0.10
C GLU A 120 21.35 0.83 -0.10
N ARG A 121 20.24 0.08 0.04
CA ARG A 121 18.88 0.64 -0.10
C ARG A 121 18.58 1.64 1.01
N VAL A 122 18.99 1.34 2.24
CA VAL A 122 18.82 2.25 3.36
C VAL A 122 19.65 3.51 3.16
N GLU A 123 20.93 3.39 2.81
CA GLU A 123 21.82 4.52 2.54
C GLU A 123 21.28 5.41 1.41
N LYS A 124 20.82 4.82 0.30
CA LYS A 124 20.19 5.56 -0.81
C LYS A 124 18.96 6.33 -0.34
N MET A 125 18.08 5.70 0.42
CA MET A 125 16.85 6.35 0.91
C MET A 125 17.12 7.46 1.92
N GLU A 126 18.06 7.27 2.85
CA GLU A 126 18.45 8.32 3.79
C GLU A 126 19.11 9.51 3.05
N TYR A 127 20.00 9.23 2.08
CA TYR A 127 20.60 10.25 1.22
C TYR A 127 19.55 11.07 0.46
N LEU A 128 18.60 10.41 -0.22
CA LEU A 128 17.54 11.09 -0.96
C LEU A 128 16.62 11.88 -0.01
N SER A 129 16.33 11.36 1.18
CA SER A 129 15.52 12.03 2.19
C SER A 129 16.18 13.34 2.66
N ASP A 130 17.50 13.34 2.85
CA ASP A 130 18.26 14.54 3.18
C ASP A 130 18.32 15.51 2.00
N ARG A 131 18.62 15.00 0.80
CA ARG A 131 18.81 15.78 -0.41
C ARG A 131 17.53 16.52 -0.84
N LEU A 132 16.39 15.84 -0.78
CA LEU A 132 15.04 16.41 -0.97
C LEU A 132 14.57 17.29 0.19
N GLY A 133 15.29 17.29 1.32
CA GLY A 133 14.97 18.11 2.49
C GLY A 133 13.81 17.58 3.32
N LEU A 134 13.46 16.30 3.19
CA LEU A 134 12.41 15.65 3.99
C LEU A 134 12.80 15.61 5.49
N ASN A 135 14.09 15.45 5.78
CA ASN A 135 14.65 15.43 7.14
C ASN A 135 14.88 16.82 7.75
N LYS A 136 14.45 17.91 7.10
CA LYS A 136 14.78 19.29 7.52
C LYS A 136 14.24 19.66 8.91
N ARG A 137 13.05 19.17 9.27
CA ARG A 137 12.40 19.50 10.56
C ARG A 137 12.55 18.35 11.55
N GLU A 138 12.11 17.18 11.12
CA GLU A 138 12.12 15.94 11.87
C GLU A 138 12.57 14.82 10.95
N ARG A 139 13.03 13.71 11.52
CA ARG A 139 13.41 12.55 10.74
C ARG A 139 12.19 12.02 9.99
N TYR A 140 12.29 12.01 8.66
CA TYR A 140 11.28 11.49 7.76
C TYR A 140 11.39 9.96 7.70
N ASP A 141 10.33 9.28 8.11
CA ASP A 141 10.27 7.82 8.10
C ASP A 141 9.71 7.31 6.76
N TRP A 142 10.57 7.25 5.75
CA TRP A 142 10.22 6.74 4.42
C TRP A 142 9.72 5.29 4.43
N ARG A 143 9.99 4.52 5.48
CA ARG A 143 9.48 3.14 5.63
C ARG A 143 7.97 3.12 5.80
N GLN A 144 7.36 4.18 6.32
CA GLN A 144 5.90 4.31 6.39
C GLN A 144 5.29 4.46 5.00
N GLU A 145 5.96 5.12 4.06
CA GLU A 145 5.49 5.21 2.68
C GLU A 145 5.58 3.87 1.95
N VAL A 146 6.66 3.11 2.17
CA VAL A 146 6.75 1.72 1.69
C VAL A 146 5.58 0.90 2.24
N LYS A 147 5.33 0.96 3.56
CA LYS A 147 4.23 0.24 4.20
C LYS A 147 2.87 0.61 3.61
N LYS A 148 2.56 1.91 3.51
CA LYS A 148 1.29 2.39 2.93
C LYS A 148 1.09 1.88 1.51
N MET A 149 2.13 1.97 0.68
CA MET A 149 2.08 1.50 -0.70
C MET A 149 1.84 -0.01 -0.77
N THR A 150 2.53 -0.80 0.06
CA THR A 150 2.34 -2.26 0.08
C THR A 150 0.99 -2.69 0.64
N ASP A 151 0.45 -1.98 1.62
CA ASP A 151 -0.89 -2.23 2.16
C ASP A 151 -1.96 -2.00 1.08
N ILE A 152 -1.86 -0.90 0.32
CA ILE A 152 -2.75 -0.60 -0.81
C ILE A 152 -2.62 -1.65 -1.91
N ALA A 153 -1.38 -2.01 -2.28
CA ALA A 153 -1.12 -2.99 -3.33
C ALA A 153 -1.74 -4.35 -3.00
N ARG A 154 -1.54 -4.84 -1.77
CA ARG A 154 -2.08 -6.13 -1.31
C ARG A 154 -3.60 -6.10 -1.21
N ALA A 155 -4.18 -5.08 -0.57
CA ALA A 155 -5.63 -4.98 -0.38
C ALA A 155 -6.42 -4.88 -1.69
N ASN A 156 -5.76 -4.53 -2.81
CA ASN A 156 -6.39 -4.40 -4.12
C ASN A 156 -5.84 -5.39 -5.16
N ASP A 157 -5.11 -6.44 -4.74
CA ASP A 157 -4.54 -7.47 -5.61
C ASP A 157 -3.76 -6.90 -6.82
N PHE A 158 -2.92 -5.89 -6.58
CA PHE A 158 -2.11 -5.29 -7.62
C PHE A 158 -1.07 -6.28 -8.16
N SER A 159 -1.08 -6.49 -9.47
CA SER A 159 -0.03 -7.26 -10.13
C SER A 159 1.32 -6.52 -10.12
N ALA A 160 2.43 -7.27 -10.21
CA ALA A 160 3.76 -6.69 -10.35
C ALA A 160 3.86 -5.76 -11.57
N GLU A 161 3.22 -6.11 -12.69
CA GLU A 161 3.15 -5.24 -13.88
C GLU A 161 2.36 -3.96 -13.59
N GLY A 162 1.27 -4.07 -12.83
CA GLY A 162 0.46 -2.93 -12.39
C GLY A 162 1.25 -1.98 -11.48
N LEU A 163 2.05 -2.50 -10.56
CA LEU A 163 2.94 -1.71 -9.70
C LEU A 163 4.06 -1.05 -10.51
N GLU A 164 4.67 -1.75 -11.48
CA GLU A 164 5.72 -1.19 -12.33
C GLU A 164 5.18 -0.06 -13.24
N LYS A 165 3.95 -0.21 -13.76
CA LYS A 165 3.24 0.89 -14.45
C LYS A 165 2.94 2.06 -13.51
N SER A 166 2.51 1.77 -12.28
CA SER A 166 2.20 2.80 -11.28
C SER A 166 3.45 3.58 -10.88
N LYS A 167 4.58 2.90 -10.69
CA LYS A 167 5.91 3.50 -10.43
C LYS A 167 6.26 4.57 -11.45
N ARG A 168 6.21 4.22 -12.75
CA ARG A 168 6.49 5.16 -13.85
C ARG A 168 5.49 6.32 -13.87
N ARG A 169 4.19 6.01 -13.82
CA ARG A 169 3.13 7.02 -13.85
C ARG A 169 3.20 8.01 -12.68
N SER A 170 3.62 7.56 -11.49
CA SER A 170 3.79 8.42 -10.32
C SER A 170 4.80 9.54 -10.60
N PHE A 171 5.95 9.22 -11.20
CA PHE A 171 6.92 10.26 -11.58
C PHE A 171 6.45 11.07 -12.80
N GLU A 172 5.96 10.44 -13.87
CA GLU A 172 5.52 11.12 -15.09
C GLU A 172 4.42 12.16 -14.81
N SER A 173 3.47 11.81 -13.93
CA SER A 173 2.39 12.72 -13.52
C SER A 173 2.92 13.89 -12.68
N PHE A 174 3.96 13.68 -11.87
CA PHE A 174 4.59 14.73 -11.07
C PHE A 174 5.50 15.64 -11.92
N GLN A 175 6.23 15.07 -12.87
CA GLN A 175 7.16 15.78 -13.76
C GLN A 175 6.46 16.88 -14.57
N GLN A 176 5.17 16.70 -14.90
CA GLN A 176 4.36 17.72 -15.57
C GLN A 176 4.32 19.06 -14.81
N PHE A 177 4.46 19.04 -13.48
CA PHE A 177 4.52 20.25 -12.65
C PHE A 177 5.93 20.84 -12.53
N LEU A 178 6.97 20.07 -12.88
CA LEU A 178 8.38 20.49 -12.83
C LEU A 178 8.85 21.12 -14.14
N GLY A 179 8.13 20.91 -15.24
CA GLY A 179 8.55 21.36 -16.57
C GLY A 179 9.75 20.58 -17.11
N GLN A 180 10.25 21.00 -18.27
CA GLN A 180 11.36 20.32 -18.94
C GLN A 180 12.69 20.54 -18.20
N ALA A 181 13.42 19.47 -17.95
CA ALA A 181 14.76 19.53 -17.39
C ALA A 181 15.74 20.22 -18.35
N GLU A 182 16.64 21.04 -17.81
CA GLU A 182 17.69 21.70 -18.59
C GLU A 182 18.88 20.76 -18.84
N GLU A 183 18.68 19.82 -19.76
CA GLU A 183 19.67 18.82 -20.16
C GLU A 183 20.80 19.40 -21.05
N GLY A 184 21.87 18.63 -21.24
CA GLY A 184 22.98 18.99 -22.14
C GLY A 184 23.98 19.99 -21.56
N ARG A 185 23.88 20.31 -20.27
CA ARG A 185 24.88 21.09 -19.54
C ARG A 185 26.03 20.20 -19.06
N PRO A 186 27.26 20.72 -18.94
CA PRO A 186 28.36 20.00 -18.29
C PRO A 186 28.04 19.63 -16.84
N GLU A 187 28.67 18.57 -16.34
CA GLU A 187 28.60 18.17 -14.93
C GLU A 187 29.01 19.34 -14.01
N GLY A 188 28.23 19.58 -12.94
CA GLY A 188 28.47 20.66 -11.99
C GLY A 188 28.17 22.07 -12.50
N TYR A 189 27.58 22.22 -13.70
CA TYR A 189 27.25 23.53 -14.27
C TYR A 189 26.36 24.37 -13.34
N PHE A 190 25.31 23.77 -12.77
CA PHE A 190 24.34 24.49 -11.96
C PHE A 190 24.94 24.93 -10.62
N GLU A 191 25.73 24.08 -9.97
CA GLU A 191 26.47 24.37 -8.75
C GLU A 191 27.47 25.49 -8.98
N HIS A 192 28.23 25.42 -10.09
CA HIS A 192 29.21 26.45 -10.44
C HIS A 192 28.53 27.79 -10.74
N ARG A 193 27.43 27.77 -11.50
CA ARG A 193 26.66 28.98 -11.81
C ARG A 193 26.03 29.58 -10.55
N LEU A 194 25.52 28.74 -9.64
CA LEU A 194 24.99 29.20 -8.36
C LEU A 194 26.10 29.84 -7.52
N ASP A 195 27.28 29.22 -7.42
CA ASP A 195 28.43 29.77 -6.68
C ASP A 195 28.87 31.13 -7.21
N GLN A 196 28.99 31.24 -8.55
CA GLN A 196 29.32 32.50 -9.21
C GLN A 196 28.30 33.60 -8.88
N LEU A 197 27.00 33.31 -9.07
CA LEU A 197 25.93 34.28 -8.80
C LEU A 197 25.85 34.65 -7.33
N MET A 198 26.08 33.70 -6.41
CA MET A 198 26.17 33.99 -4.98
C MET A 198 27.33 34.94 -4.68
N GLY A 199 28.53 34.69 -5.23
CA GLY A 199 29.70 35.55 -5.03
C GLY A 199 29.48 36.98 -5.55
N GLU A 200 28.93 37.11 -6.77
CA GLU A 200 28.60 38.41 -7.37
C GLU A 200 27.53 39.16 -6.57
N THR A 201 26.45 38.48 -6.17
CA THR A 201 25.39 39.10 -5.36
C THR A 201 25.91 39.48 -3.97
N ILE A 202 26.71 38.66 -3.30
CA ILE A 202 27.33 39.03 -2.02
C ILE A 202 28.15 40.32 -2.18
N ALA A 203 28.99 40.41 -3.21
CA ALA A 203 29.79 41.60 -3.47
C ALA A 203 28.91 42.84 -3.73
N ARG A 204 27.81 42.72 -4.48
CA ARG A 204 26.86 43.83 -4.70
C ARG A 204 26.18 44.26 -3.41
N LEU A 205 25.65 43.31 -2.62
CA LEU A 205 24.93 43.61 -1.37
C LEU A 205 25.81 44.24 -0.29
N GLU A 206 27.12 43.95 -0.28
CA GLU A 206 28.04 44.53 0.72
C GLU A 206 28.61 45.89 0.33
N ASN A 207 28.56 46.25 -0.96
CA ASN A 207 29.16 47.48 -1.49
C ASN A 207 28.12 48.48 -2.02
N ASN A 208 26.83 48.25 -1.78
CA ASN A 208 25.76 49.16 -2.21
C ASN A 208 25.33 50.15 -1.09
N ALA A 209 24.39 51.02 -1.41
CA ALA A 209 23.89 52.06 -0.50
C ALA A 209 22.77 51.58 0.46
N ASP A 210 22.58 50.26 0.62
CA ASP A 210 21.50 49.66 1.42
C ASP A 210 22.03 49.09 2.75
N GLU A 211 22.02 49.92 3.78
CA GLU A 211 22.50 49.55 5.13
C GLU A 211 21.48 48.76 5.96
N THR A 212 20.34 48.38 5.37
CA THR A 212 19.27 47.71 6.11
C THR A 212 19.74 46.38 6.69
N LYS A 213 19.23 46.05 7.89
CA LYS A 213 19.51 44.75 8.54
C LYS A 213 19.17 43.58 7.62
N LYS A 214 18.06 43.69 6.88
CA LYS A 214 17.57 42.67 5.97
C LYS A 214 18.56 42.34 4.84
N THR A 215 19.18 43.35 4.23
CA THR A 215 20.22 43.17 3.21
C THR A 215 21.47 42.51 3.80
N ARG A 216 21.92 42.94 4.98
CA ARG A 216 23.04 42.31 5.69
C ARG A 216 22.78 40.84 6.05
N ASP A 217 21.58 40.53 6.54
CA ASP A 217 21.16 39.16 6.87
C ASP A 217 21.12 38.25 5.63
N ALA A 218 20.69 38.79 4.48
CA ALA A 218 20.72 38.07 3.20
C ALA A 218 22.16 37.76 2.76
N ALA A 219 23.07 38.74 2.77
CA ALA A 219 24.48 38.54 2.45
C ALA A 219 25.14 37.50 3.36
N ASN A 220 24.89 37.56 4.68
CA ASN A 220 25.38 36.57 5.64
C ASN A 220 24.84 35.15 5.36
N THR A 221 23.57 35.04 4.97
CA THR A 221 22.96 33.77 4.60
C THR A 221 23.59 33.19 3.33
N LEU A 222 23.82 34.01 2.30
CA LEU A 222 24.51 33.60 1.08
C LEU A 222 25.94 33.14 1.35
N LYS A 223 26.70 33.86 2.17
CA LYS A 223 28.05 33.44 2.61
C LYS A 223 28.03 32.08 3.31
N ALA A 224 27.00 31.81 4.12
CA ALA A 224 26.84 30.50 4.76
C ALA A 224 26.60 29.39 3.73
N PHE A 225 25.71 29.60 2.76
CA PHE A 225 25.47 28.64 1.69
C PHE A 225 26.69 28.43 0.79
N GLN A 226 27.44 29.49 0.49
CA GLN A 226 28.66 29.38 -0.30
C GLN A 226 29.71 28.50 0.39
N ARG A 227 29.87 28.64 1.71
CA ARG A 227 30.72 27.74 2.51
C ARG A 227 30.22 26.30 2.49
N THR A 228 28.91 26.08 2.65
CA THR A 228 28.31 24.74 2.56
C THR A 228 28.57 24.11 1.20
N LEU A 229 28.36 24.86 0.11
CA LEU A 229 28.60 24.39 -1.26
C LEU A 229 30.07 24.03 -1.48
N GLY A 230 31.01 24.85 -0.99
CA GLY A 230 32.45 24.56 -1.09
C GLY A 230 32.88 23.26 -0.40
N LEU A 231 32.30 22.97 0.77
CA LEU A 231 32.59 21.79 1.59
C LEU A 231 31.87 20.52 1.09
N ARG A 232 30.56 20.62 0.85
CA ARG A 232 29.70 19.48 0.49
C ARG A 232 29.67 19.21 -1.02
N LYS A 233 30.10 20.17 -1.84
CA LYS A 233 30.00 20.18 -3.31
C LYS A 233 28.59 20.33 -3.87
N TYR A 234 27.56 20.24 -3.03
CA TYR A 234 26.18 20.49 -3.39
C TYR A 234 25.42 21.17 -2.25
N LEU A 235 24.28 21.77 -2.57
CA LEU A 235 23.27 22.22 -1.61
C LEU A 235 22.06 21.29 -1.67
N TYR A 236 21.38 21.10 -0.55
CA TYR A 236 20.09 20.43 -0.53
C TYR A 236 19.02 21.25 -1.28
N TRP A 237 18.00 20.60 -1.83
CA TRP A 237 16.98 21.29 -2.63
C TRP A 237 16.19 22.34 -1.85
N HIS A 238 16.02 22.12 -0.54
CA HIS A 238 15.41 23.11 0.33
C HIS A 238 16.29 24.35 0.59
N GLU A 239 17.61 24.25 0.37
CA GLU A 239 18.55 25.37 0.43
C GLU A 239 18.47 26.20 -0.85
N TRP A 240 18.42 25.56 -2.02
CA TRP A 240 18.08 26.20 -3.30
C TRP A 240 16.75 26.98 -3.21
N ALA A 241 15.70 26.32 -2.73
CA ALA A 241 14.39 26.95 -2.53
C ALA A 241 14.39 28.05 -1.45
N LYS A 242 15.37 28.05 -0.52
CA LYS A 242 15.54 29.12 0.45
C LYS A 242 16.26 30.31 -0.18
N ILE A 243 17.25 30.09 -1.06
CA ILE A 243 17.93 31.14 -1.82
C ILE A 243 16.91 31.89 -2.67
N SER A 244 16.06 31.19 -3.43
CA SER A 244 15.05 31.85 -4.31
C SER A 244 14.01 32.70 -3.57
N LYS A 245 13.85 32.48 -2.25
CA LYS A 245 12.92 33.20 -1.39
C LYS A 245 13.62 34.21 -0.46
N LEU A 246 14.93 34.41 -0.63
CA LEU A 246 15.64 35.44 0.10
C LEU A 246 15.03 36.79 -0.22
N SER A 247 15.08 37.67 0.77
CA SER A 247 14.50 39.00 0.64
C SER A 247 15.49 40.01 1.14
N VAL A 248 15.63 41.09 0.37
CA VAL A 248 16.58 42.18 0.60
C VAL A 248 15.84 43.50 0.81
N GLY A 249 16.56 44.56 1.20
CA GLY A 249 16.04 45.92 1.23
C GLY A 249 15.68 46.43 -0.16
N ALA A 250 14.86 47.48 -0.23
CA ALA A 250 14.29 47.95 -1.49
C ALA A 250 15.35 48.41 -2.51
N LYS A 251 16.47 48.96 -2.03
CA LYS A 251 17.58 49.43 -2.87
C LYS A 251 18.46 48.31 -3.42
N SER A 252 18.36 47.10 -2.86
CA SER A 252 19.17 45.93 -3.23
C SER A 252 18.42 44.90 -4.07
N ARG A 253 17.16 45.18 -4.46
CA ARG A 253 16.33 44.20 -5.17
C ARG A 253 16.96 43.76 -6.48
N ASP A 254 17.44 44.73 -7.26
CA ASP A 254 18.05 44.47 -8.56
C ASP A 254 19.40 43.73 -8.40
N ASP A 255 20.15 44.02 -7.34
CA ASP A 255 21.43 43.35 -7.03
C ASP A 255 21.29 41.85 -6.76
N ALA A 256 20.11 41.42 -6.26
CA ALA A 256 19.81 40.03 -5.95
C ALA A 256 18.98 39.34 -7.05
N ALA A 257 18.34 40.08 -7.95
CA ALA A 257 17.31 39.56 -8.85
C ALA A 257 17.76 38.32 -9.65
N GLU A 258 18.92 38.40 -10.31
CA GLU A 258 19.45 37.31 -11.15
C GLU A 258 19.69 36.02 -10.35
N LEU A 259 20.25 36.11 -9.14
CA LEU A 259 20.46 34.95 -8.27
C LEU A 259 19.12 34.35 -7.82
N LEU A 260 18.15 35.19 -7.44
CA LEU A 260 16.85 34.73 -6.96
C LEU A 260 16.08 34.03 -8.09
N GLU A 261 16.11 34.59 -9.30
CA GLU A 261 15.49 34.01 -10.50
C GLU A 261 16.14 32.68 -10.87
N PHE A 262 17.48 32.60 -10.88
CA PHE A 262 18.20 31.36 -11.15
C PHE A 262 17.92 30.29 -10.08
N ALA A 263 17.94 30.64 -8.80
CA ALA A 263 17.59 29.69 -7.75
C ALA A 263 16.10 29.26 -7.82
N ALA A 264 15.22 30.10 -8.35
CA ALA A 264 13.80 29.75 -8.53
C ALA A 264 13.60 28.66 -9.60
N THR A 265 14.53 28.50 -10.54
CA THR A 265 14.47 27.45 -11.58
C THR A 265 15.01 26.09 -11.15
N HIS A 266 15.35 25.88 -9.86
CA HIS A 266 15.84 24.58 -9.35
C HIS A 266 14.92 23.38 -9.67
N HIS A 267 13.62 23.61 -9.87
CA HIS A 267 12.66 22.58 -10.30
C HIS A 267 12.99 21.98 -11.70
N ARG A 268 13.74 22.71 -12.54
CA ARG A 268 14.22 22.27 -13.86
C ARG A 268 15.63 21.69 -13.82
N HIS A 269 16.25 21.64 -12.65
CA HIS A 269 17.56 21.00 -12.48
C HIS A 269 17.43 19.49 -12.75
N PRO A 270 18.23 18.91 -13.66
CA PRO A 270 18.16 17.48 -13.96
C PRO A 270 18.29 16.60 -12.73
N GLU A 271 19.29 16.87 -11.86
CA GLU A 271 19.47 16.11 -10.62
C GLU A 271 18.30 16.26 -9.63
N PHE A 272 17.57 17.39 -9.62
CA PHE A 272 16.38 17.51 -8.75
C PHE A 272 15.26 16.59 -9.21
N GLN A 273 15.01 16.57 -10.52
CA GLN A 273 14.00 15.68 -11.10
C GLN A 273 14.41 14.22 -10.93
N GLU A 274 15.70 13.91 -11.08
CA GLU A 274 16.27 12.59 -10.83
C GLU A 274 16.13 12.15 -9.38
N ASP A 275 16.47 12.99 -8.39
CA ASP A 275 16.32 12.64 -6.98
C ASP A 275 14.87 12.34 -6.61
N ILE A 276 13.91 13.10 -7.15
CA ILE A 276 12.48 12.85 -6.94
C ILE A 276 12.08 11.51 -7.57
N ARG A 277 12.50 11.26 -8.82
CA ARG A 277 12.23 10.00 -9.53
C ARG A 277 12.79 8.82 -8.76
N ASP A 278 14.05 8.91 -8.36
CA ASP A 278 14.78 7.86 -7.66
C ASP A 278 14.19 7.59 -6.29
N PHE A 279 13.71 8.61 -5.58
CA PHE A 279 13.00 8.43 -4.32
C PHE A 279 11.68 7.68 -4.51
N ILE A 280 10.85 8.11 -5.46
CA ILE A 280 9.59 7.43 -5.81
C ILE A 280 9.87 5.98 -6.21
N TYR A 281 10.83 5.76 -7.12
CA TYR A 281 11.15 4.45 -7.64
C TYR A 281 11.66 3.52 -6.55
N SER A 282 12.50 4.02 -5.65
CA SER A 282 13.02 3.25 -4.53
C SER A 282 11.90 2.81 -3.57
N ILE A 283 10.88 3.63 -3.32
CA ILE A 283 9.70 3.23 -2.54
C ILE A 283 8.98 2.04 -3.21
N PHE A 284 8.74 2.13 -4.52
CA PHE A 284 8.10 1.04 -5.28
C PHE A 284 8.96 -0.22 -5.31
N GLU A 285 10.25 -0.10 -5.59
CA GLU A 285 11.17 -1.24 -5.71
C GLU A 285 11.38 -1.97 -4.39
N ILE A 286 11.50 -1.23 -3.28
CA ILE A 286 11.56 -1.82 -1.95
C ILE A 286 10.24 -2.53 -1.64
N GLY A 287 9.10 -1.88 -1.89
CA GLY A 287 7.79 -2.47 -1.57
C GLY A 287 7.43 -3.69 -2.44
N MET A 288 7.72 -3.65 -3.74
CA MET A 288 7.56 -4.81 -4.64
C MET A 288 8.43 -5.99 -4.19
N ALA A 289 9.68 -5.72 -3.84
CA ALA A 289 10.57 -6.76 -3.30
C ALA A 289 10.08 -7.30 -1.95
N ALA A 290 9.52 -6.45 -1.08
CA ALA A 290 8.94 -6.87 0.20
C ALA A 290 7.69 -7.74 0.02
N ILE A 291 6.81 -7.40 -0.93
CA ILE A 291 5.65 -8.23 -1.30
C ILE A 291 6.12 -9.58 -1.83
N GLN A 292 7.09 -9.58 -2.75
CA GLN A 292 7.63 -10.82 -3.30
C GLN A 292 8.26 -11.71 -2.21
N GLU A 293 9.11 -11.15 -1.34
CA GLU A 293 9.71 -11.91 -0.24
C GLU A 293 8.64 -12.45 0.73
N TYR A 294 7.58 -11.68 0.99
CA TYR A 294 6.47 -12.13 1.83
C TYR A 294 5.68 -13.28 1.19
N ASP A 295 5.41 -13.22 -0.12
CA ASP A 295 4.76 -14.30 -0.86
C ASP A 295 5.62 -15.56 -0.93
N GLU A 296 6.93 -15.42 -1.11
CA GLU A 296 7.87 -16.54 -1.06
C GLU A 296 7.97 -17.14 0.35
N TYR A 297 8.02 -16.29 1.38
CA TYR A 297 7.98 -16.71 2.78
C TYR A 297 6.75 -17.56 3.08
N LYS A 298 5.57 -17.09 2.66
CA LYS A 298 4.28 -17.80 2.79
C LYS A 298 4.32 -19.15 2.08
N LYS A 299 4.70 -19.16 0.79
CA LYS A 299 4.77 -20.37 -0.05
C LYS A 299 5.70 -21.43 0.54
N ARG A 300 6.90 -21.05 1.00
CA ARG A 300 7.88 -21.99 1.60
C ARG A 300 7.35 -22.68 2.86
N ARG A 301 6.32 -22.13 3.50
CA ARG A 301 5.72 -22.65 4.73
C ARG A 301 4.30 -23.18 4.55
N GLY A 302 3.76 -23.18 3.33
CA GLY A 302 2.37 -23.55 3.08
C GLY A 302 1.35 -22.63 3.75
N LEU A 303 1.73 -21.37 3.99
CA LEU A 303 0.88 -20.37 4.63
C LEU A 303 0.17 -19.52 3.57
N ILE A 304 -1.02 -19.02 3.90
CA ILE A 304 -1.70 -17.95 3.18
C ILE A 304 -2.25 -16.93 4.19
N ASP A 305 -2.47 -15.69 3.77
CA ASP A 305 -3.25 -14.71 4.53
C ASP A 305 -4.71 -14.65 4.02
N TYR A 306 -5.57 -13.84 4.66
CA TYR A 306 -6.97 -13.72 4.22
C TYR A 306 -7.10 -13.06 2.84
N THR A 307 -6.21 -12.13 2.49
CA THR A 307 -6.20 -11.47 1.18
C THR A 307 -5.87 -12.48 0.08
N ASP A 308 -4.86 -13.32 0.29
CA ASP A 308 -4.54 -14.43 -0.59
C ASP A 308 -5.73 -15.38 -0.74
N MET A 309 -6.37 -15.71 0.38
CA MET A 309 -7.50 -16.64 0.41
C MET A 309 -8.64 -16.13 -0.48
N GLU A 310 -9.03 -14.85 -0.34
CA GLU A 310 -10.08 -14.23 -1.16
C GLU A 310 -9.71 -14.25 -2.64
N ALA A 311 -8.49 -13.84 -2.99
CA ALA A 311 -8.02 -13.80 -4.38
C ALA A 311 -7.90 -15.21 -5.00
N LEU A 312 -7.47 -16.20 -4.22
CA LEU A 312 -7.39 -17.60 -4.66
C LEU A 312 -8.77 -18.22 -4.82
N VAL A 313 -9.69 -18.01 -3.88
CA VAL A 313 -11.07 -18.52 -3.98
C VAL A 313 -11.78 -17.90 -5.18
N ASN A 314 -11.65 -16.59 -5.40
CA ASN A 314 -12.26 -15.92 -6.55
C ASN A 314 -11.78 -16.55 -7.87
N ARG A 315 -10.47 -16.70 -8.05
CA ARG A 315 -9.89 -17.37 -9.24
C ARG A 315 -10.26 -18.85 -9.34
N LEU A 316 -10.41 -19.53 -8.20
CA LEU A 316 -10.80 -20.93 -8.15
C LEU A 316 -12.25 -21.12 -8.68
N LEU A 317 -13.16 -20.23 -8.32
CA LEU A 317 -14.58 -20.30 -8.72
C LEU A 317 -14.79 -20.09 -10.24
N ASP A 318 -13.86 -19.40 -10.90
CA ASP A 318 -13.85 -19.22 -12.36
C ASP A 318 -13.41 -20.48 -13.12
N LYS A 319 -12.86 -21.49 -12.44
CA LYS A 319 -12.41 -22.72 -13.10
C LYS A 319 -13.60 -23.60 -13.51
N PRO A 320 -13.72 -23.99 -14.79
CA PRO A 320 -14.86 -24.78 -15.26
C PRO A 320 -15.05 -26.11 -14.53
N THR A 321 -13.95 -26.79 -14.17
CA THR A 321 -13.96 -28.06 -13.44
C THR A 321 -14.53 -27.90 -12.04
N VAL A 322 -14.08 -26.88 -11.31
CA VAL A 322 -14.57 -26.56 -9.96
C VAL A 322 -16.04 -26.16 -10.01
N ASN A 323 -16.40 -25.30 -10.97
CA ASN A 323 -17.76 -24.84 -11.14
C ASN A 323 -18.74 -25.99 -11.41
N ALA A 324 -18.34 -26.98 -12.21
CA ALA A 324 -19.15 -28.16 -12.48
C ALA A 324 -19.41 -29.00 -11.22
N VAL A 325 -18.37 -29.24 -10.41
CA VAL A 325 -18.48 -29.97 -9.13
C VAL A 325 -19.38 -29.22 -8.16
N LEU A 326 -19.13 -27.92 -7.96
CA LEU A 326 -19.94 -27.11 -7.03
C LEU A 326 -21.40 -27.02 -7.46
N LYS A 327 -21.70 -26.93 -8.77
CA LYS A 327 -23.09 -26.96 -9.28
C LYS A 327 -23.81 -28.28 -9.01
N GLN A 328 -23.09 -29.40 -9.00
CA GLN A 328 -23.68 -30.71 -8.76
C GLN A 328 -23.98 -30.93 -7.27
N GLU A 329 -23.19 -30.31 -6.40
CA GLU A 329 -23.24 -30.57 -4.96
C GLU A 329 -23.99 -29.51 -4.16
N LEU A 330 -23.93 -28.25 -4.58
CA LEU A 330 -24.53 -27.15 -3.84
C LEU A 330 -25.99 -26.98 -4.21
N ASP A 331 -26.84 -27.07 -3.19
CA ASP A 331 -28.27 -26.87 -3.28
C ASP A 331 -28.69 -25.50 -2.73
N LEU A 332 -27.92 -24.98 -1.76
CA LEU A 332 -28.27 -23.75 -1.04
C LEU A 332 -27.01 -22.97 -0.63
N LEU A 333 -27.00 -21.68 -0.94
CA LEU A 333 -26.07 -20.70 -0.38
C LEU A 333 -26.85 -19.72 0.50
N MET A 334 -26.43 -19.60 1.76
CA MET A 334 -26.99 -18.68 2.73
C MET A 334 -25.91 -17.75 3.26
N VAL A 335 -26.23 -16.46 3.37
CA VAL A 335 -25.32 -15.44 3.89
C VAL A 335 -26.03 -14.69 5.00
N ASP A 336 -25.46 -14.74 6.21
CA ASP A 336 -25.90 -13.97 7.37
C ASP A 336 -24.94 -12.78 7.58
N GLU A 337 -25.39 -11.61 7.10
CA GLU A 337 -24.77 -10.29 7.30
C GLU A 337 -25.46 -9.48 8.39
#